data_AF-A0A923C0I3-F1
#
_entry.id   AF-A0A923C0I3-F1
#
_cell.length_a   1.000
_cell.length_b   1.000
_cell.length_c   1.000
_cell.angle_alpha   90.00
_cell.angle_beta   90.00
_cell.angle_gamma   90.00
#
_symmetry.space_group_name_H-M   'P 1'
#
loop_
_entity.id
_entity.type
_entity.pdbx_description
1 polymer ?
#
loop_
_entity_poly.entity_id
_entity_poly.type
_entity_poly.pdbx_seq_one_letter_code
_entity_poly.pdbx_strand_id
1 'polypeptide(L)'
;MTYHQPDAPDLSQIKSEAIRAIAEMAIAGGNEALSLAQWSKALVAHMRDGLTPALKAEIAARWPTLEYYSDNGSPHNQPDEGYIENGFAISFPRPR
;
A
#
# COMPACT_ATOMS: atom_id res chain seq x y z
N MET A 1 -3.13 -30.01 -11.08
CA MET A 1 -3.20 -29.31 -9.78
C MET A 1 -2.88 -27.86 -10.05
N THR A 2 -3.87 -27.06 -10.43
CA THR A 2 -3.74 -25.61 -10.52
C THR A 2 -3.62 -25.10 -9.09
N TYR A 3 -2.42 -24.68 -8.70
CA TYR A 3 -2.25 -23.93 -7.47
C TYR A 3 -3.08 -22.65 -7.60
N HIS A 4 -4.20 -22.57 -6.88
CA HIS A 4 -4.81 -21.28 -6.58
C HIS A 4 -3.73 -20.49 -5.86
N GLN A 5 -3.13 -19.51 -6.54
CA GLN A 5 -2.40 -18.46 -5.84
C GLN A 5 -3.34 -17.93 -4.76
N PRO A 6 -2.90 -17.78 -3.50
CA PRO A 6 -3.76 -17.21 -2.47
C PRO A 6 -4.22 -15.85 -3.00
N ASP A 7 -5.54 -15.65 -3.06
CA ASP A 7 -6.22 -14.49 -3.61
C ASP A 7 -5.40 -13.20 -3.41
N ALA A 8 -4.70 -12.77 -4.46
CA ALA A 8 -4.18 -11.42 -4.49
C ALA A 8 -5.39 -10.50 -4.31
N PRO A 9 -5.35 -9.58 -3.33
CA PRO A 9 -6.52 -8.78 -2.99
C PRO A 9 -6.97 -7.97 -4.20
N ASP A 10 -8.28 -7.92 -4.42
CA ASP A 10 -8.86 -7.27 -5.60
C ASP A 10 -8.70 -5.75 -5.52
N LEU A 11 -7.61 -5.24 -6.12
CA LEU A 11 -7.28 -3.81 -6.17
C LEU A 11 -8.35 -2.98 -6.91
N SER A 12 -9.28 -3.59 -7.65
CA SER A 12 -10.39 -2.87 -8.30
C SER A 12 -11.39 -2.26 -7.29
N GLN A 13 -11.30 -2.69 -6.03
CA GLN A 13 -12.03 -2.10 -4.91
C GLN A 13 -11.50 -0.72 -4.53
N ILE A 14 -10.22 -0.44 -4.81
CA ILE A 14 -9.62 0.88 -4.60
C ILE A 14 -10.13 1.83 -5.69
N LYS A 15 -10.96 2.80 -5.30
CA LYS A 15 -11.51 3.81 -6.22
C LYS A 15 -10.61 5.02 -6.41
N SER A 16 -9.57 5.16 -5.58
CA SER A 16 -8.51 6.13 -5.80
C SER A 16 -7.58 5.63 -6.90
N GLU A 17 -7.51 6.38 -8.00
CA GLU A 17 -6.57 6.09 -9.09
C GLU A 17 -5.11 6.14 -8.62
N ALA A 18 -4.78 7.08 -7.72
CA ALA A 18 -3.44 7.21 -7.17
C ALA A 18 -3.06 5.98 -6.34
N ILE A 19 -3.87 5.61 -5.34
CA ILE A 19 -3.59 4.47 -4.45
C ILE A 19 -3.54 3.16 -5.25
N ARG A 20 -4.45 2.98 -6.20
CA ARG A 20 -4.44 1.82 -7.09
C ARG A 20 -3.17 1.77 -7.94
N ALA A 21 -2.80 2.88 -8.58
CA ALA A 21 -1.59 2.94 -9.39
C ALA A 21 -0.34 2.67 -8.54
N ILE A 22 -0.29 3.13 -7.29
CA ILE A 22 0.80 2.84 -6.37
C ILE A 22 0.89 1.34 -6.07
N ALA A 23 -0.24 0.70 -5.79
CA ALA A 23 -0.29 -0.75 -5.56
C ALA A 23 0.20 -1.52 -6.80
N GLU A 24 -0.27 -1.15 -7.99
CA GLU A 24 0.15 -1.76 -9.25
C GLU A 24 1.64 -1.55 -9.54
N MET A 25 2.19 -0.35 -9.30
CA MET A 25 3.62 -0.08 -9.44
C MET A 25 4.47 -0.85 -8.43
N ALA A 26 4.00 -0.98 -7.20
CA ALA A 26 4.68 -1.79 -6.19
C ALA A 26 4.72 -3.26 -6.61
N ILE A 27 3.61 -3.80 -7.11
CA ILE A 27 3.53 -5.17 -7.65
C ILE A 27 4.45 -5.35 -8.86
N ALA A 28 4.47 -4.40 -9.79
CA ALA A 28 5.38 -4.42 -10.93
C ALA A 28 6.86 -4.36 -10.50
N GLY A 29 7.16 -3.74 -9.35
CA GLY A 29 8.46 -3.71 -8.71
C GLY A 29 8.84 -4.98 -7.94
N GLY A 30 7.99 -6.01 -7.95
CA GLY A 30 8.22 -7.28 -7.26
C GLY A 30 7.70 -7.33 -5.82
N ASN A 31 6.94 -6.32 -5.38
CA ASN A 31 6.17 -6.39 -4.14
C ASN A 31 4.86 -7.16 -4.36
N GLU A 32 4.08 -7.38 -3.32
CA GLU A 32 2.82 -8.10 -3.37
C GLU A 32 1.83 -7.46 -2.41
N ALA A 33 0.58 -7.25 -2.83
CA ALA A 33 -0.47 -6.86 -1.91
C ALA A 33 -0.90 -8.09 -1.11
N LEU A 34 -0.75 -8.07 0.20
CA LEU A 34 -1.10 -9.19 1.08
C LEU A 34 -2.60 -9.22 1.38
N SER A 35 -3.19 -8.04 1.61
CA SER A 35 -4.59 -7.93 1.97
C SER A 35 -5.15 -6.52 1.75
N LEU A 36 -6.46 -6.43 1.61
CA LEU A 36 -7.23 -5.19 1.73
C LEU A 36 -8.01 -5.23 3.04
N ALA A 37 -7.72 -4.31 3.94
CA ALA A 37 -8.38 -4.19 5.23
C ALA A 37 -9.24 -2.93 5.28
N GLN A 38 -10.54 -3.09 5.54
CA GLN A 38 -11.41 -1.94 5.77
C GLN A 38 -11.19 -1.40 7.19
N TRP A 39 -10.65 -0.19 7.30
CA TRP A 39 -10.55 0.54 8.56
C TRP A 39 -11.71 1.52 8.68
N SER A 40 -11.89 2.07 9.90
CA SER A 40 -13.03 2.95 10.23
C SER A 40 -13.16 4.18 9.33
N LYS A 41 -12.08 4.61 8.67
CA LYS A 41 -12.07 5.79 7.79
C LYS A 41 -11.52 5.54 6.38
N ALA A 42 -10.90 4.38 6.14
CA ALA A 42 -10.28 4.11 4.86
C ALA A 42 -10.17 2.61 4.56
N LEU A 43 -10.19 2.25 3.27
CA LEU A 43 -9.79 0.91 2.82
C LEU A 43 -8.28 0.90 2.61
N VAL A 44 -7.57 0.07 3.38
CA VAL A 44 -6.10 0.03 3.41
C VAL A 44 -5.59 -1.20 2.66
N ALA A 45 -4.76 -1.00 1.66
CA ALA A 45 -3.99 -2.06 1.02
C ALA A 45 -2.68 -2.31 1.79
N HIS A 46 -2.52 -3.50 2.36
CA HIS A 46 -1.29 -3.89 3.05
C HIS A 46 -0.36 -4.59 2.07
N MET A 47 0.82 -4.02 1.89
CA MET A 47 1.87 -4.57 1.03
C MET A 47 2.78 -5.50 1.82
N ARG A 48 3.39 -6.46 1.13
CA ARG A 48 4.30 -7.45 1.70
C ARG A 48 5.64 -6.86 2.11
N ASP A 49 6.21 -6.07 1.22
CA ASP A 49 7.53 -5.46 1.37
C ASP A 49 7.42 -3.95 1.55
N GLY A 50 8.48 -3.35 2.10
CA GLY A 50 8.53 -1.93 2.39
C GLY A 50 8.52 -1.04 1.14
N LEU A 51 8.19 0.23 1.34
CA LEU A 51 8.20 1.24 0.29
C LEU A 51 9.63 1.51 -0.15
N THR A 52 9.96 1.20 -1.40
CA THR A 52 11.31 1.46 -1.92
C THR A 52 11.52 2.96 -2.15
N PRO A 53 12.75 3.49 -1.96
CA PRO A 53 13.04 4.90 -2.19
C PRO A 53 12.73 5.37 -3.63
N ALA A 54 12.94 4.49 -4.62
CA ALA A 54 12.61 4.76 -6.02
C ALA A 54 11.10 4.95 -6.23
N LEU A 55 10.29 4.03 -5.68
CA LEU A 55 8.84 4.14 -5.74
C LEU A 55 8.35 5.38 -4.98
N LYS A 56 8.92 5.66 -3.80
CA LYS A 56 8.61 6.87 -3.01
C LYS A 56 8.84 8.15 -3.81
N ALA A 57 9.98 8.25 -4.49
CA ALA A 57 10.29 9.41 -5.33
C ALA A 57 9.35 9.54 -6.53
N GLU A 58 9.00 8.42 -7.16
CA GLU A 58 8.06 8.40 -8.29
C GLU A 58 6.64 8.82 -7.87
N ILE A 59 6.17 8.37 -6.71
CA ILE A 59 4.87 8.77 -6.16
C ILE A 59 4.85 10.26 -5.85
N ALA A 60 5.88 10.77 -5.16
CA ALA A 60 5.98 12.18 -4.83
C ALA A 60 6.02 13.07 -6.09
N ALA A 61 6.60 12.59 -7.18
CA ALA A 61 6.63 13.30 -8.47
C ALA A 61 5.27 13.27 -9.19
N ARG A 62 4.56 12.14 -9.17
CA ARG A 62 3.28 11.97 -9.89
C ARG A 62 2.09 12.54 -9.13
N TRP A 63 2.05 12.37 -7.80
CA TRP A 63 0.97 12.82 -6.94
C TRP A 63 1.52 13.65 -5.76
N PRO A 64 1.96 14.90 -6.01
CA PRO A 64 2.52 15.76 -4.97
C PRO A 64 1.50 16.16 -3.89
N THR A 65 0.21 16.00 -4.17
CA THR A 65 -0.89 16.28 -3.23
C THR A 65 -1.29 15.06 -2.39
N LEU A 66 -0.68 13.89 -2.62
CA LEU A 66 -1.01 12.67 -1.92
C LEU A 66 -0.55 12.76 -0.47
N GLU A 67 -1.43 12.43 0.48
CA GLU A 67 -1.09 12.52 1.89
C GLU A 67 -0.21 11.33 2.26
N TYR A 68 1.05 11.61 2.59
CA TYR A 68 1.98 10.63 3.11
C TYR A 68 1.79 10.49 4.62
N TYR A 69 1.76 9.24 5.10
CA TYR A 69 1.77 8.94 6.52
C TYR A 69 2.91 7.97 6.86
N SER A 70 3.40 8.07 8.09
CA SER A 70 4.40 7.17 8.65
C SER A 70 4.03 6.89 10.09
N ASP A 71 3.77 5.62 10.40
CA ASP A 71 3.60 5.13 11.75
C ASP A 71 4.91 4.50 12.23
N ASN A 72 5.39 4.92 13.40
CA ASN A 72 6.61 4.36 13.99
C ASN A 72 6.38 2.97 14.60
N GLY A 73 5.18 2.42 14.45
CA GLY A 73 4.75 1.20 15.07
C GLY A 73 4.51 1.40 16.57
N SER A 74 4.02 0.36 17.18
CA SER A 74 3.85 0.24 18.62
C SER A 74 4.44 -1.10 19.07
N PRO A 75 4.56 -1.38 20.37
CA PRO A 75 5.00 -2.70 20.83
C PRO A 75 4.16 -3.85 20.25
N HIS A 76 2.89 -3.57 19.91
CA HIS A 76 1.95 -4.52 19.31
C HIS A 76 1.84 -4.45 17.78
N ASN A 77 2.29 -3.36 17.14
CA ASN A 77 2.15 -3.14 15.69
C ASN A 77 3.52 -2.86 15.06
N GLN A 78 3.81 -3.48 13.93
CA GLN A 78 5.04 -3.16 13.18
C GLN A 78 4.98 -1.71 12.66
N PRO A 79 6.13 -1.03 12.55
CA PRO A 79 6.19 0.26 11.89
C PRO A 79 5.77 0.13 10.43
N ASP A 80 4.96 1.05 9.94
CA ASP A 80 4.51 1.08 8.56
C ASP A 80 4.50 2.51 8.02
N GLU A 81 4.66 2.64 6.71
CA GLU A 81 4.53 3.92 6.02
C GLU A 81 3.66 3.76 4.78
N GLY A 82 3.09 4.85 4.31
CA GLY A 82 2.08 4.73 3.29
C GLY A 82 1.55 6.05 2.75
N TYR A 83 0.53 5.93 1.93
CA TYR A 83 -0.19 7.06 1.37
C TYR A 83 -1.68 6.89 1.56
N ILE A 84 -2.40 8.00 1.72
CA ILE A 84 -3.85 8.03 1.86
C ILE A 84 -4.45 9.09 0.93
N GLU A 85 -5.58 8.74 0.32
CA GLU A 85 -6.35 9.61 -0.55
C GLU A 85 -7.83 9.21 -0.53
N ASN A 86 -8.73 10.17 -0.26
CA ASN A 86 -10.19 10.00 -0.41
C ASN A 86 -10.78 8.74 0.26
N GLY A 87 -10.26 8.33 1.41
CA GLY A 87 -10.72 7.12 2.11
C GLY A 87 -10.14 5.81 1.57
N PHE A 88 -9.06 5.87 0.78
CA PHE A 88 -8.25 4.73 0.39
C PHE A 88 -6.83 4.95 0.85
N ALA A 89 -6.17 3.91 1.35
CA ALA A 89 -4.79 3.99 1.78
C ALA A 89 -3.99 2.79 1.28
N ILE A 90 -2.68 2.96 1.21
CA ILE A 90 -1.73 1.88 0.99
C ILE A 90 -0.65 1.95 2.07
N SER A 91 -0.41 0.82 2.72
CA SER A 91 0.51 0.63 3.83
C SER A 91 1.63 -0.31 3.41
N PHE A 92 2.86 0.09 3.70
CA PHE A 92 4.09 -0.65 3.46
C PHE A 92 4.82 -0.87 4.79
N PRO A 93 5.18 -2.11 5.14
CA PRO A 93 5.91 -2.39 6.38
C PRO A 93 7.32 -1.79 6.32
N ARG A 94 7.77 -1.19 7.42
CA ARG A 94 9.14 -0.69 7.55
C ARG A 94 10.03 -1.73 8.25
N PRO A 95 11.26 -1.97 7.75
CA PRO A 95 12.25 -2.70 8.52
C PRO A 95 12.56 -1.92 9.80
N ARG A 96 12.57 -2.63 10.95
CA ARG A 96 12.98 -2.10 12.26
C ARG A 96 14.47 -1.83 12.32
#